data_AF-A0A842RH81-F1
#
_entry.id   AF-A0A842RH81-F1
#
_cell.length_a   1.000
_cell.length_b   1.000
_cell.length_c   1.000
_cell.angle_alpha   90.00
_cell.angle_beta   90.00
_cell.angle_gamma   90.00
#
_symmetry.space_group_name_H-M   'P 1'
#
loop_
_entity.id
_entity.type
_entity.pdbx_description
1 polymer ?
#
loop_
_entity_poly.entity_id
_entity_poly.type
_entity_poly.pdbx_seq_one_letter_code
_entity_poly.pdbx_strand_id
1 'polypeptide(L)' 'MTVSIESEVARDLIETKLRVLTERINTILNKWELESIDELVEGAKTGKYPEAEDDAIDLQNLADKRTEIEKLLTKIQ' A
#
# COMPACT_ATOMS: atom_id res chain seq x y z
N MET A 1 -6.30 -22.72 -16.13
CA MET A 1 -7.29 -21.96 -16.92
C MET A 1 -6.74 -20.54 -17.04
N THR A 2 -6.42 -20.08 -18.23
CA THR A 2 -5.90 -18.73 -18.48
C THR A 2 -7.00 -17.88 -19.10
N VAL A 3 -7.18 -16.66 -18.60
CA VAL A 3 -8.16 -15.71 -19.13
C VAL A 3 -7.36 -14.56 -19.74
N SER A 4 -7.63 -14.24 -21.01
CA SER A 4 -7.01 -13.09 -21.67
C SER A 4 -7.83 -11.85 -21.38
N ILE A 5 -7.15 -10.74 -21.10
CA ILE A 5 -7.78 -9.44 -20.89
C ILE A 5 -7.10 -8.42 -21.80
N GLU A 6 -7.82 -7.38 -22.20
CA GLU A 6 -7.24 -6.27 -22.96
C GLU A 6 -6.29 -5.46 -22.08
N SER A 7 -5.16 -5.00 -22.65
CA SER A 7 -4.14 -4.27 -21.89
C SER A 7 -4.68 -2.99 -21.24
N GLU A 8 -5.64 -2.31 -21.89
CA GLU A 8 -6.29 -1.12 -21.33
C GLU A 8 -7.12 -1.48 -20.08
N VAL A 9 -7.90 -2.55 -20.14
CA VAL A 9 -8.66 -3.07 -18.99
C VAL A 9 -7.72 -3.53 -17.87
N ALA A 10 -6.61 -4.19 -18.22
CA ALA A 10 -5.59 -4.58 -17.26
C ALA A 10 -5.00 -3.38 -16.52
N ARG A 11 -4.69 -2.32 -17.27
CA ARG A 11 -4.15 -1.07 -16.75
C ARG A 11 -5.13 -0.38 -15.82
N ASP A 12 -6.38 -0.21 -16.24
CA ASP A 12 -7.42 0.42 -15.41
C ASP A 12 -7.64 -0.32 -14.08
N LEU A 13 -7.65 -1.66 -14.11
CA LEU A 13 -7.75 -2.49 -12.90
C LEU A 13 -6.55 -2.29 -11.96
N ILE A 14 -5.35 -2.24 -12.53
CA ILE A 14 -4.11 -2.03 -11.76
C ILE A 14 -4.09 -0.63 -11.14
N GLU A 15 -4.37 0.41 -11.93
CA GLU A 15 -4.42 1.80 -11.46
C GLU A 15 -5.50 1.98 -10.38
N THR A 16 -6.67 1.38 -10.57
CA THR A 16 -7.74 1.36 -9.55
C THR A 16 -7.26 0.68 -8.26
N LYS A 17 -6.57 -0.45 -8.36
CA LYS A 17 -6.04 -1.16 -7.19
C LYS A 17 -4.96 -0.35 -6.47
N LEU A 18 -4.09 0.33 -7.21
CA LEU A 18 -3.08 1.23 -6.65
C LEU A 18 -3.72 2.38 -5.88
N ARG A 19 -4.78 3.00 -6.44
CA ARG A 19 -5.54 4.05 -5.74
C ARG A 19 -6.10 3.56 -4.41
N VAL A 20 -6.76 2.41 -4.40
CA VAL A 20 -7.35 1.83 -3.17
C VAL A 20 -6.27 1.53 -2.10
N LEU A 21 -5.10 1.06 -2.52
CA LEU A 21 -3.98 0.83 -1.60
C LEU A 21 -3.46 2.14 -1.00
N THR A 22 -3.28 3.17 -1.84
CA THR A 22 -2.89 4.51 -1.39
C THR A 22 -3.90 5.11 -0.42
N GLU A 23 -5.20 4.96 -0.68
CA GLU A 23 -6.26 5.42 0.24
C GLU A 23 -6.20 4.72 1.60
N ARG A 24 -5.95 3.41 1.65
CA ARG A 24 -5.78 2.67 2.91
C ARG A 24 -4.51 3.09 3.65
N ILE A 25 -3.39 3.24 2.94
CA ILE A 25 -2.13 3.76 3.51
C ILE A 25 -2.38 5.13 4.16
N ASN A 26 -3.01 6.05 3.42
CA ASN A 26 -3.31 7.39 3.92
C ASN A 26 -4.28 7.37 5.11
N THR A 27 -5.24 6.44 5.14
CA THR A 27 -6.16 6.30 6.27
C THR A 27 -5.42 5.95 7.56
N ILE A 28 -4.44 5.04 7.49
CA ILE A 28 -3.61 4.66 8.63
C ILE A 28 -2.70 5.83 9.02
N LEU A 29 -2.01 6.45 8.05
CA LEU A 29 -1.12 7.59 8.32
C LEU A 29 -1.86 8.77 8.96
N ASN A 30 -3.05 9.10 8.48
CA ASN A 30 -3.89 10.17 9.03
C ASN A 30 -4.37 9.85 10.45
N LYS A 31 -4.62 8.57 10.80
CA LYS A 31 -4.99 8.16 12.17
C LYS A 31 -3.90 8.54 13.18
N TRP A 32 -2.64 8.49 12.74
CA TRP A 32 -1.47 8.79 13.57
C TRP A 32 -0.89 10.19 13.36
N GLU A 33 -1.52 11.01 12.51
CA GLU A 33 -1.04 12.35 12.11
C GLU A 33 0.38 12.33 11.53
N LEU A 34 0.72 11.28 10.77
CA LEU A 34 2.04 11.07 10.17
C LEU A 34 2.00 11.23 8.65
N GLU A 35 3.12 11.65 8.08
CA GLU A 35 3.29 11.76 6.62
C GLU A 35 4.09 10.60 6.02
N SER A 36 4.73 9.78 6.87
CA SER A 36 5.65 8.73 6.44
C SER A 36 5.33 7.37 7.04
N ILE A 37 5.39 6.35 6.18
CA ILE A 37 5.27 4.93 6.58
C ILE A 37 6.39 4.56 7.53
N ASP A 38 7.63 4.97 7.20
CA ASP A 38 8.80 4.68 8.03
C ASP A 38 8.67 5.27 9.43
N GLU A 39 8.05 6.44 9.55
CA GLU A 39 7.85 7.08 10.85
C GLU A 39 6.90 6.26 11.75
N LEU A 40 5.82 5.72 11.20
CA LEU A 40 4.91 4.87 11.97
C LEU A 40 5.61 3.55 12.36
N VAL A 41 6.33 2.94 11.43
CA VAL A 41 7.00 1.65 11.64
C VAL A 41 8.12 1.76 12.68
N GLU A 42 8.99 2.78 12.58
CA GLU A 42 10.05 3.04 13.55
C GLU A 42 9.45 3.45 14.91
N GLY A 43 8.40 4.26 14.91
CA GLY A 43 7.71 4.68 16.11
C GLY A 43 7.05 3.52 16.86
N ALA A 44 6.45 2.57 16.16
CA ALA A 44 5.92 1.34 16.75
C ALA A 44 7.03 0.46 17.34
N LYS A 45 8.12 0.24 16.60
CA LYS A 45 9.27 -0.57 17.08
C LYS A 45 9.93 0.00 18.33
N THR A 46 10.01 1.32 18.43
CA THR A 46 10.65 2.02 19.56
C THR A 46 9.70 2.26 20.73
N GLY A 47 8.41 1.91 20.59
CA GLY A 47 7.39 2.17 21.60
C GLY A 47 6.99 3.65 21.70
N LYS A 48 7.36 4.48 20.73
CA LYS A 48 6.97 5.90 20.63
C LYS A 48 5.45 6.04 20.47
N TYR A 49 4.84 5.11 19.73
CA TYR A 49 3.40 5.06 19.49
C TYR A 49 2.83 3.79 20.13
N PRO A 50 2.28 3.89 21.35
CA PRO A 50 1.64 2.75 22.01
C PRO A 50 0.53 2.16 21.14
N GLU A 51 0.47 0.84 21.05
CA GLU A 51 -0.55 0.10 20.28
C GLU A 51 -0.52 0.34 18.76
N ALA A 52 0.54 0.98 18.23
CA ALA A 52 0.71 1.18 16.79
C ALA A 52 1.25 -0.05 16.05
N GLU A 53 1.57 -1.14 16.75
CA GLU A 53 2.24 -2.32 16.18
C GLU A 53 1.41 -2.96 15.07
N ASP A 54 0.11 -3.17 15.30
CA ASP A 54 -0.80 -3.76 14.30
C ASP A 54 -0.93 -2.86 13.07
N ASP A 55 -1.12 -1.55 13.28
CA ASP A 55 -1.22 -0.58 12.19
C ASP A 55 0.10 -0.48 11.40
N ALA A 56 1.25 -0.55 12.08
CA ALA A 56 2.56 -0.53 11.43
C ALA A 56 2.79 -1.77 10.58
N ILE A 57 2.38 -2.96 11.06
CA ILE A 57 2.44 -4.20 10.29
C ILE A 57 1.53 -4.12 9.07
N ASP A 58 0.29 -3.65 9.25
CA ASP A 58 -0.66 -3.48 8.16
C ASP A 58 -0.17 -2.48 7.12
N LEU A 59 0.43 -1.36 7.57
CA LEU A 59 0.99 -0.34 6.68
C LEU A 59 2.15 -0.88 5.85
N GLN A 60 3.06 -1.66 6.46
CA GLN A 60 4.15 -2.33 5.76
C GLN A 60 3.61 -3.30 4.70
N ASN A 61 2.64 -4.15 5.07
CA ASN A 61 2.01 -5.09 4.14
C ASN A 61 1.33 -4.39 2.95
N LEU A 62 0.70 -3.23 3.18
CA LEU A 62 0.09 -2.42 2.13
C LEU A 62 1.15 -1.80 1.20
N ALA A 63 2.27 -1.32 1.75
CA ALA A 63 3.38 -0.76 0.99
C ALA A 63 4.04 -1.81 0.08
N ASP A 64 4.27 -3.01 0.62
CA ASP A 64 4.84 -4.12 -0.14
C ASP A 64 3.91 -4.54 -1.29
N LYS A 65 2.62 -4.70 -1.01
CA LYS A 65 1.60 -4.99 -2.05
C LYS A 65 1.54 -3.92 -3.13
N ARG A 66 1.61 -2.64 -2.74
CA ARG A 66 1.61 -1.54 -3.70
C ARG A 66 2.81 -1.63 -4.63
N THR A 67 4.00 -1.87 -4.06
CA THR A 67 5.24 -2.06 -4.82
C THR A 67 5.15 -3.24 -5.79
N GLU A 68 4.54 -4.36 -5.37
CA GLU A 68 4.32 -5.51 -6.26
C GLU A 68 3.39 -5.17 -7.43
N ILE A 69 2.32 -4.42 -7.20
CA ILE A 69 1.36 -4.02 -8.23
C ILE A 69 1.97 -2.97 -9.18
N GLU A 70 2.78 -2.04 -8.68
CA GLU A 70 3.53 -1.10 -9.53
C GLU A 70 4.46 -1.84 -10.50
N LYS A 71 5.10 -2.94 -10.06
CA LYS A 71 5.88 -3.82 -10.95
C LYS A 71 5.03 -4.55 -11.99
N LEU A 72 3.73 -4.71 -11.79
CA LEU A 72 2.83 -5.25 -12.81
C LEU A 72 2.47 -4.18 -13.84
N LEU A 73 2.25 -2.94 -13.41
CA LEU A 73 1.98 -1.82 -14.30
C LEU A 73 3.11 -1.61 -15.31
N THR A 74 4.36 -1.67 -14.87
CA THR A 74 5.54 -1.52 -15.74
C THR A 74 5.72 -2.64 -16.76
N LYS A 75 5.04 -3.79 -16.59
CA LYS A 75 5.07 -4.92 -17.53
C LYS A 75 3.98 -4.84 -18.61
N ILE A 76 3.01 -3.94 -18.43
CA ILE A 76 1.86 -3.77 -19.33
C ILE A 76 2.03 -2.48 -20.17
N GLN A 77 2.99 -1.62 -19.80
CA GLN A 77 3.50 -0.50 -20.61
C GLN A 77 4.36 -1.01 -21.77
#